data_AF-A0A243QHZ8-F1
#
_entry.id   AF-A0A243QHZ8-F1
#
_cell.length_a   1.000
_cell.length_b   1.000
_cell.length_c   1.000
_cell.angle_alpha   90.00
_cell.angle_beta   90.00
_cell.angle_gamma   90.00
#
_symmetry.space_group_name_H-M   'P 1'
#
loop_
_entity.id
_entity.type
_entity.pdbx_description
1 polymer ?
#
loop_
_entity_poly.entity_id
_entity_poly.type
_entity_poly.pdbx_seq_one_letter_code
_entity_poly.pdbx_strand_id
1 'polypeptide(L)'
;MYEPIRAKSVHSTVDGPNPDFPHRSREEELDIQLAGHLAALLAVTDELRATESSADLDTAAERLAEQVGRLRGGRAPVRAPMSGTRRERSATALHRRAHALAGRALVVAASRADTASAILAAERMDAHAAALE
;
A
#
# COMPACT_ATOMS: atom_id res chain seq x y z
N MET A 1 -53.33 31.20 -10.97
CA MET A 1 -53.20 30.80 -9.56
C MET A 1 -52.18 29.69 -9.48
N TYR A 2 -51.16 29.83 -8.64
CA TYR A 2 -50.11 28.82 -8.46
C TYR A 2 -50.55 27.89 -7.34
N GLU A 3 -50.71 26.59 -7.62
CA GLU A 3 -50.86 25.62 -6.54
C GLU A 3 -49.47 25.15 -6.07
N PRO A 4 -49.18 25.16 -4.77
CA PRO A 4 -47.94 24.62 -4.26
C PRO A 4 -48.05 23.10 -4.16
N ILE A 5 -47.08 22.39 -4.75
CA ILE A 5 -46.94 20.94 -4.61
C ILE A 5 -46.62 20.63 -3.14
N ARG A 6 -47.60 20.06 -2.43
CA ARG A 6 -47.43 19.55 -1.07
C ARG A 6 -46.88 18.11 -1.13
N ALA A 7 -45.68 17.94 -1.68
CA ALA A 7 -44.97 16.67 -1.56
C ALA A 7 -44.39 16.60 -0.14
N LYS A 8 -44.91 15.69 0.69
CA LYS A 8 -44.23 15.31 1.93
C LYS A 8 -42.81 14.87 1.58
N SER A 9 -41.85 15.54 2.20
CA SER A 9 -40.45 15.15 2.16
C SER A 9 -40.33 13.71 2.66
N VAL A 10 -40.16 12.75 1.76
CA VAL A 10 -39.75 11.37 2.07
C VAL A 10 -38.27 11.36 2.41
N HIS A 11 -37.86 12.17 3.39
CA HIS A 11 -36.67 11.87 4.15
C HIS A 11 -37.11 10.83 5.17
N SER A 12 -37.16 9.59 4.72
CA SER A 12 -37.13 8.45 5.62
C SER A 12 -35.81 8.57 6.37
N THR A 13 -35.89 9.10 7.59
CA THR A 13 -34.90 8.81 8.62
C THR A 13 -34.68 7.31 8.60
N VAL A 14 -33.47 6.90 8.27
CA VAL A 14 -33.02 5.52 8.43
C VAL A 14 -32.92 5.28 9.93
N ASP A 15 -34.08 5.09 10.54
CA ASP A 15 -34.28 4.78 11.94
C ASP A 15 -34.78 3.34 11.98
N GLY A 16 -33.81 2.43 11.98
CA GLY A 16 -34.00 0.99 12.06
C GLY A 16 -32.66 0.35 12.42
N PRO A 17 -32.62 -0.63 13.34
CA PRO A 17 -31.39 -1.34 13.65
C PRO A 17 -31.07 -2.18 12.42
N ASN A 18 -30.19 -1.68 11.57
CA ASN A 18 -29.65 -2.45 10.46
C ASN A 18 -28.29 -3.02 10.93
N PRO A 19 -28.26 -4.20 11.57
CA PRO A 19 -27.02 -4.96 11.65
C PRO A 19 -26.71 -5.47 10.22
N ASP A 20 -25.42 -5.58 9.89
CA ASP A 20 -24.93 -6.30 8.70
C ASP A 20 -24.66 -5.50 7.40
N PHE A 21 -24.05 -4.32 7.52
CA PHE A 21 -22.97 -4.03 6.59
C PHE A 21 -21.67 -4.61 7.17
N PRO A 22 -20.80 -5.27 6.37
CA PRO A 22 -19.50 -5.72 6.86
C PRO A 22 -18.64 -4.48 7.15
N HIS A 23 -18.76 -3.96 8.37
CA HIS A 23 -17.93 -2.89 8.87
C HIS A 23 -16.57 -3.50 9.21
N ARG A 24 -15.60 -3.30 8.32
CA ARG A 24 -14.20 -3.45 8.73
C ARG A 24 -13.92 -2.39 9.78
N SER A 25 -13.22 -2.79 10.83
CA SER A 25 -12.65 -1.83 11.77
C SER A 25 -11.64 -0.94 11.04
N ARG A 26 -11.48 0.29 11.52
CA ARG A 26 -10.45 1.22 11.02
C ARG A 26 -9.06 0.58 11.01
N GLU A 27 -8.78 -0.26 11.99
CA GLU A 27 -7.53 -1.01 12.10
C GLU A 27 -7.33 -1.99 10.95
N GLU A 28 -8.35 -2.78 10.63
CA GLU A 28 -8.32 -3.71 9.49
C GLU A 28 -8.19 -2.94 8.17
N GLU A 29 -8.86 -1.80 8.03
CA GLU A 29 -8.70 -0.95 6.84
C GLU A 29 -7.27 -0.44 6.67
N LEU A 30 -6.62 -0.04 7.77
CA LEU A 30 -5.23 0.39 7.75
C LEU A 30 -4.28 -0.77 7.45
N ASP A 31 -4.53 -1.99 7.97
CA ASP A 31 -3.76 -3.18 7.60
C ASP A 31 -3.83 -3.48 6.11
N ILE A 32 -5.04 -3.41 5.54
CA ILE A 32 -5.25 -3.64 4.11
C ILE A 32 -4.53 -2.58 3.27
N GLN A 33 -4.64 -1.31 3.66
CA GLN A 33 -3.93 -0.21 3.00
C GLN A 33 -2.42 -0.40 3.10
N LEU A 34 -1.90 -0.71 4.28
CA LEU A 34 -0.47 -0.90 4.51
C LEU A 34 0.06 -2.09 3.70
N ALA A 35 -0.65 -3.22 3.72
CA ALA A 35 -0.31 -4.40 2.92
C ALA A 35 -0.33 -4.09 1.42
N GLY A 36 -1.25 -3.24 0.96
CA GLY A 36 -1.32 -2.77 -0.42
C GLY A 36 -0.09 -1.94 -0.81
N HIS A 37 0.29 -0.96 0.01
CA HIS A 37 1.45 -0.10 -0.25
C HIS A 37 2.77 -0.88 -0.22
N LEU A 38 2.95 -1.77 0.77
CA LEU A 38 4.14 -2.60 0.88
C LEU A 38 4.24 -3.63 -0.25
N ALA A 39 3.13 -4.20 -0.71
CA ALA A 39 3.13 -5.08 -1.88
C ALA A 39 3.49 -4.33 -3.17
N ALA A 40 3.00 -3.09 -3.32
CA ALA A 40 3.37 -2.24 -4.45
C ALA A 40 4.85 -1.84 -4.40
N LEU A 41 5.40 -1.55 -3.21
CA LEU A 41 6.82 -1.28 -3.00
C LEU A 41 7.66 -2.51 -3.38
N LEU A 42 7.29 -3.69 -2.87
CA LEU A 42 7.94 -4.97 -3.19
C LEU A 42 8.00 -5.24 -4.70
N ALA A 43 6.90 -4.98 -5.42
CA ALA A 43 6.86 -5.16 -6.86
C ALA A 43 7.84 -4.22 -7.60
N VAL A 44 8.02 -2.98 -7.13
CA VAL A 44 9.01 -2.06 -7.72
C VAL A 44 10.43 -2.46 -7.34
N THR A 45 10.66 -2.95 -6.12
CA THR A 45 11.95 -3.51 -5.69
C THR A 45 12.32 -4.73 -6.55
N ASP A 46 11.38 -5.61 -6.89
CA ASP A 46 11.63 -6.73 -7.80
C ASP A 46 11.97 -6.31 -9.23
N GLU A 47 11.37 -5.23 -9.71
CA GLU A 47 11.74 -4.63 -11.00
C GLU A 47 13.14 -4.00 -10.96
N LEU A 48 13.52 -3.35 -9.86
CA LEU A 48 14.87 -2.84 -9.65
C LEU A 48 15.89 -3.98 -9.63
N ARG A 49 15.64 -5.06 -8.89
CA ARG A 49 16.51 -6.25 -8.84
C ARG A 49 16.75 -6.90 -10.20
N ALA A 50 15.76 -6.83 -11.09
CA ALA A 50 15.90 -7.32 -12.46
C ALA A 50 16.78 -6.40 -13.34
N THR A 51 16.91 -5.13 -12.97
CA THR A 51 17.68 -4.12 -13.71
C THR A 51 19.10 -3.96 -13.15
N GLU A 52 19.22 -3.98 -11.81
CA GLU A 52 20.44 -3.83 -11.04
C GLU A 52 20.42 -4.85 -9.89
N SER A 53 21.34 -5.82 -9.95
CA SER A 53 21.47 -6.80 -8.87
C SER A 53 22.25 -6.18 -7.72
N SER A 54 21.66 -6.18 -6.51
CA SER A 54 22.27 -5.67 -5.29
C SER A 54 21.78 -6.46 -4.08
N ALA A 55 22.71 -6.83 -3.19
CA ALA A 55 22.40 -7.56 -1.96
C ALA A 55 21.46 -6.77 -1.02
N ASP A 56 21.50 -5.43 -1.07
CA ASP A 56 20.56 -4.59 -0.31
C ASP A 56 19.13 -4.72 -0.85
N LEU A 57 18.97 -4.72 -2.17
CA LEU A 57 17.66 -4.91 -2.81
C LEU A 57 17.10 -6.31 -2.56
N ASP A 58 17.97 -7.33 -2.54
CA ASP A 58 17.58 -8.71 -2.18
C ASP A 58 17.05 -8.77 -0.73
N THR A 59 17.81 -8.21 0.21
CA THR A 59 17.42 -8.16 1.63
C THR A 59 16.14 -7.35 1.83
N ALA A 60 16.02 -6.20 1.16
CA ALA A 60 14.83 -5.36 1.19
C ALA A 60 13.60 -6.11 0.69
N ALA A 61 13.74 -6.84 -0.42
CA ALA A 61 12.67 -7.62 -1.02
C ALA A 61 12.17 -8.74 -0.08
N GLU A 62 13.06 -9.41 0.64
CA GLU A 62 12.71 -10.43 1.65
C GLU A 62 11.94 -9.81 2.81
N ARG A 63 12.49 -8.76 3.43
CA ARG A 63 11.85 -8.08 4.58
C ARG A 63 10.48 -7.51 4.23
N LEU A 64 10.32 -6.98 3.01
CA LEU A 64 9.03 -6.50 2.50
C LEU A 64 8.03 -7.66 2.30
N ALA A 65 8.46 -8.80 1.78
CA ALA A 65 7.60 -9.96 1.58
C ALA A 65 7.11 -10.55 2.91
N GLU A 66 8.00 -10.64 3.91
CA GLU A 66 7.65 -11.04 5.28
C GLU A 66 6.59 -10.11 5.88
N GLN A 67 6.80 -8.81 5.75
CA GLN A 67 5.89 -7.80 6.29
C GLN A 67 4.50 -7.84 5.61
N VAL A 68 4.46 -8.01 4.29
CA VAL A 68 3.19 -8.20 3.56
C VAL A 68 2.51 -9.50 4.00
N GLY A 69 3.26 -10.58 4.17
CA GLY A 69 2.76 -11.85 4.67
C GLY A 69 2.12 -11.72 6.05
N ARG A 70 2.79 -11.04 6.98
CA ARG A 70 2.29 -10.75 8.33
C ARG A 70 0.94 -10.05 8.29
N LEU A 71 0.82 -8.97 7.51
CA LEU A 71 -0.42 -8.18 7.39
C LEU A 71 -1.56 -8.93 6.68
N ARG A 72 -1.25 -9.96 5.88
CA ARG A 72 -2.23 -10.79 5.15
C ARG A 72 -2.55 -12.11 5.85
N GLY A 73 -2.21 -12.25 7.13
CA GLY A 73 -2.46 -13.47 7.90
C GLY A 73 -1.57 -14.65 7.50
N GLY A 74 -0.30 -14.39 7.21
CA GLY A 74 0.72 -15.40 6.88
C GLY A 74 0.78 -15.82 5.41
N ARG A 75 -0.05 -15.22 4.54
CA ARG A 75 -0.03 -15.53 3.09
C ARG A 75 1.04 -14.72 2.38
N ALA A 76 2.06 -15.40 1.87
CA ALA A 76 3.10 -14.77 1.06
C ALA A 76 2.49 -14.01 -0.14
N PRO A 77 2.99 -12.80 -0.46
CA PRO A 77 2.53 -12.09 -1.65
C PRO A 77 2.85 -12.88 -2.92
N VAL A 78 1.90 -12.93 -3.85
CA VAL A 78 2.14 -13.49 -5.17
C VAL A 78 3.14 -12.60 -5.91
N ARG A 79 4.28 -13.17 -6.27
CA ARG A 79 5.32 -12.50 -7.06
C ARG A 79 5.18 -12.93 -8.51
N ALA A 80 4.95 -11.99 -9.41
CA ALA A 80 4.91 -12.28 -10.84
C ALA A 80 6.35 -12.51 -11.34
N PRO A 81 6.63 -13.55 -12.14
CA PRO A 81 7.90 -13.65 -12.83
C PRO A 81 8.04 -12.42 -13.73
N MET A 82 9.12 -11.67 -13.55
CA MET A 82 9.46 -10.52 -14.39
C MET A 82 9.82 -11.03 -15.78
N SER A 83 8.83 -11.22 -16.65
CA SER A 83 9.06 -11.43 -18.07
C SER A 83 9.66 -10.13 -18.63
N GLY A 84 10.87 -10.20 -19.16
CA GLY A 84 11.73 -9.07 -19.58
C GLY A 84 11.20 -8.17 -20.71
N THR A 85 9.88 -8.05 -20.86
CA THR A 85 9.20 -7.24 -21.89
C THR A 85 8.62 -5.94 -21.33
N ARG A 86 8.73 -5.70 -20.03
CA ARG A 86 8.27 -4.48 -19.36
C ARG A 86 9.25 -3.34 -19.62
N ARG A 87 9.25 -2.84 -20.87
CA ARG A 87 9.82 -1.58 -21.41
C ARG A 87 10.77 -0.90 -20.43
N GLU A 88 12.08 -1.01 -20.70
CA GLU A 88 13.21 -0.37 -19.97
C GLU A 88 12.77 0.89 -19.21
N ARG A 89 12.30 0.70 -17.98
CA ARG A 89 12.04 1.82 -17.09
C ARG A 89 13.40 2.12 -16.47
N SER A 90 13.89 3.33 -16.72
CA SER A 90 15.13 3.81 -16.11
C SER A 90 15.13 3.52 -14.60
N ALA A 91 16.22 2.97 -14.08
CA ALA A 91 16.41 2.68 -12.66
C ALA A 91 16.06 3.90 -11.78
N THR A 92 16.42 5.11 -12.22
CA THR A 92 16.05 6.38 -11.60
C THR A 92 14.54 6.57 -11.45
N ALA A 93 13.75 6.23 -12.48
CA ALA A 93 12.29 6.33 -12.42
C ALA A 93 11.70 5.29 -11.45
N LEU A 94 12.31 4.10 -11.36
CA LEU A 94 11.94 3.07 -10.40
C LEU A 94 12.26 3.49 -8.97
N HIS A 95 13.45 4.03 -8.69
CA HIS A 95 13.80 4.57 -7.36
C HIS A 95 12.86 5.70 -6.92
N ARG A 96 12.53 6.66 -7.80
CA ARG A 96 11.55 7.72 -7.47
C ARG A 96 10.18 7.15 -7.12
N ARG A 97 9.72 6.15 -7.87
CA ARG A 97 8.44 5.49 -7.59
C ARG A 97 8.49 4.73 -6.26
N ALA A 98 9.58 4.03 -5.99
CA ALA A 98 9.79 3.27 -4.77
C ALA A 98 9.86 4.20 -3.55
N HIS A 99 10.61 5.30 -3.62
CA HIS A 99 10.67 6.34 -2.59
C HIS A 99 9.26 6.89 -2.26
N ALA A 100 8.47 7.24 -3.27
CA ALA A 100 7.11 7.72 -3.05
C ALA A 100 6.16 6.66 -2.44
N LEU A 101 6.34 5.38 -2.79
CA LEU A 101 5.58 4.27 -2.19
C LEU A 101 5.98 4.06 -0.73
N ALA A 102 7.28 4.13 -0.42
CA ALA A 102 7.80 4.04 0.94
C ALA A 102 7.25 5.17 1.82
N GLY A 103 7.21 6.41 1.34
CA GLY A 103 6.58 7.53 2.06
C GLY A 103 5.09 7.32 2.36
N ARG A 104 4.31 6.78 1.41
CA ARG A 104 2.90 6.43 1.66
C ARG A 104 2.76 5.30 2.69
N ALA A 105 3.59 4.26 2.59
CA ALA A 105 3.59 3.17 3.56
C ALA A 105 3.94 3.66 4.97
N LEU A 106 4.90 4.57 5.10
CA LEU A 106 5.31 5.17 6.37
C LEU A 106 4.15 5.89 7.07
N VAL A 107 3.39 6.71 6.34
CA VAL A 107 2.24 7.45 6.92
C VAL A 107 1.15 6.49 7.42
N VAL A 108 0.83 5.44 6.65
CA VAL A 108 -0.18 4.45 7.04
C VAL A 108 0.32 3.61 8.23
N ALA A 109 1.59 3.19 8.23
CA ALA A 109 2.20 2.45 9.32
C ALA A 109 2.19 3.25 10.63
N ALA A 110 2.56 4.53 10.57
CA ALA A 110 2.49 5.44 11.72
C ALA A 110 1.05 5.60 12.22
N SER A 111 0.08 5.74 11.32
CA SER A 111 -1.35 5.86 11.66
C SER A 111 -1.92 4.61 12.34
N ARG A 112 -1.34 3.44 12.07
CA ARG A 112 -1.65 2.15 12.71
C ARG A 112 -0.80 1.89 13.96
N ALA A 113 0.20 2.72 14.24
CA ALA A 113 1.25 2.45 15.24
C ALA A 113 2.03 1.14 14.98
N ASP A 114 2.11 0.68 13.71
CA ASP A 114 2.96 -0.44 13.31
C ASP A 114 4.41 0.06 13.16
N THR A 115 5.14 0.02 14.26
CA THR A 115 6.51 0.52 14.35
C THR A 115 7.46 -0.26 13.44
N ALA A 116 7.28 -1.57 13.31
CA ALA A 116 8.14 -2.40 12.46
C ALA A 116 7.99 -2.01 10.98
N SER A 117 6.74 -1.84 10.52
CA SER A 117 6.48 -1.36 9.16
C SER A 117 6.95 0.07 8.94
N ALA A 118 6.82 0.94 9.95
CA ALA A 118 7.25 2.33 9.85
C ALA A 118 8.78 2.43 9.71
N ILE A 119 9.55 1.70 10.52
CA ILE A 119 11.02 1.64 10.41
C ILE A 119 11.42 1.11 9.04
N LEU A 120 10.84 -0.01 8.61
CA LEU A 120 11.14 -0.59 7.30
C LEU A 120 10.85 0.39 6.15
N ALA A 121 9.71 1.10 6.21
CA ALA A 121 9.36 2.09 5.20
C ALA A 121 10.33 3.28 5.19
N ALA A 122 10.75 3.77 6.35
CA ALA A 122 11.73 4.85 6.47
C ALA A 122 13.10 4.42 5.90
N GLU A 123 13.62 3.26 6.29
CA GLU A 123 14.90 2.73 5.77
C GLU A 123 14.87 2.60 4.24
N ARG A 124 13.75 2.14 3.65
CA ARG A 124 13.63 2.01 2.19
C ARG A 124 13.47 3.35 1.50
N MET A 125 12.77 4.31 2.13
CA MET A 125 12.65 5.66 1.61
C MET A 125 14.03 6.34 1.50
N ASP A 126 14.86 6.22 2.53
CA ASP A 126 16.22 6.76 2.57
C ASP A 126 17.13 6.06 1.55
N ALA A 127 17.10 4.72 1.46
CA ALA A 127 17.88 3.98 0.47
C ALA A 127 17.56 4.39 -0.98
N HIS A 128 16.28 4.61 -1.29
CA HIS A 128 15.88 5.08 -2.61
C HIS A 128 16.15 6.57 -2.84
N ALA A 129 16.25 7.39 -1.78
CA ALA A 129 16.72 8.76 -1.90
C ALA A 129 18.21 8.80 -2.22
N ALA A 130 19.03 8.02 -1.50
CA ALA A 130 20.47 7.92 -1.73
C ALA A 130 20.81 7.41 -3.14
N ALA A 131 20.01 6.51 -3.70
CA ALA A 131 20.18 6.03 -5.08
C ALA A 131 19.82 7.07 -6.16
N LEU A 132 19.24 8.21 -5.78
CA LEU A 132 18.88 9.30 -6.69
C LEU A 132 19.86 10.49 -6.65
N GLU A 133 20.81 10.48 -5.71
CA GLU A 133 21.90 11.46 -5.60
C GLU A 133 23.05 11.09 -6.55
#